data_AF-A0A2N1NUJ8-F1
#
_entry.id   AF-A0A2N1NUJ8-F1
#
_cell.length_a   1.000
_cell.length_b   1.000
_cell.length_c   1.000
_cell.angle_alpha   90.00
_cell.angle_beta   90.00
_cell.angle_gamma   90.00
#
_symmetry.space_group_name_H-M   'P 1'
#
loop_
_entity.id
_entity.type
_entity.pdbx_description
1 polymer ?
#
loop_
_entity_poly.entity_id
_entity_poly.type
_entity_poly.pdbx_seq_one_letter_code
_entity_poly.pdbx_strand_id
1 'polypeptide(L)'
;MIRALNEQRDDDEYCDITIEVGNDPYVKIFRAHMVILNYRSTYLRRILSTNKKKNDGTLVQIKLPNISPEIFQIILRYLYGGKLSLEEYDTLDIVKILVAANELSLQELITRLQSFLITNKMDWMEQNFNLIYQT
;
A
#
# COMPACT_ATOMS: atom_id res chain seq x y z
N MET A 1 -16.89 0.15 16.70
CA MET A 1 -16.64 0.62 15.31
C MET A 1 -15.34 0.09 14.69
N ILE A 2 -14.68 -0.96 15.22
CA ILE A 2 -13.65 -1.71 14.46
C ILE A 2 -13.69 -3.18 14.90
N ARG A 3 -14.60 -3.96 14.30
CA ARG A 3 -14.60 -5.43 14.37
C ARG A 3 -15.20 -5.93 13.05
N ALA A 4 -14.36 -6.05 12.04
CA ALA A 4 -14.55 -6.92 10.88
C ALA A 4 -13.30 -6.80 10.00
N LEU A 5 -12.24 -7.52 10.34
CA LEU A 5 -11.07 -7.68 9.46
C LEU A 5 -11.11 -8.97 8.64
N ASN A 6 -12.24 -9.68 8.62
CA ASN A 6 -12.32 -11.00 7.99
C ASN A 6 -13.25 -11.10 6.77
N GLU A 7 -13.89 -10.02 6.33
CA GLU A 7 -14.78 -10.05 5.17
C GLU A 7 -14.40 -8.93 4.20
N GLN A 8 -13.25 -9.12 3.55
CA GLN A 8 -13.00 -8.52 2.24
C GLN A 8 -13.81 -9.32 1.20
N ARG A 9 -15.14 -9.35 1.35
CA ARG A 9 -16.11 -9.89 0.41
C ARG A 9 -17.39 -9.07 0.56
N ASP A 10 -17.71 -8.31 -0.49
CA ASP A 10 -19.05 -7.80 -0.83
C ASP A 10 -19.57 -6.43 -0.35
N ASP A 11 -18.77 -5.54 0.26
CA ASP A 11 -19.15 -4.10 0.29
C ASP A 11 -18.49 -3.34 -0.88
N ASP A 12 -18.91 -3.73 -2.09
CA ASP A 12 -18.74 -2.92 -3.30
C ASP A 12 -19.65 -1.67 -3.28
N GLU A 13 -20.62 -1.68 -2.38
CA GLU A 13 -21.46 -0.56 -2.00
C GLU A 13 -20.55 0.54 -1.41
N TYR A 14 -20.57 1.73 -2.02
CA TYR A 14 -19.87 2.94 -1.58
C TYR A 14 -18.36 3.06 -1.87
N CYS A 15 -17.73 2.12 -2.59
CA CYS A 15 -16.38 2.36 -3.13
C CYS A 15 -16.42 3.51 -4.15
N ASP A 16 -15.77 4.62 -3.82
CA ASP A 16 -15.80 5.91 -4.55
C ASP A 16 -14.52 6.19 -5.35
N ILE A 17 -13.58 5.23 -5.39
CA ILE A 17 -12.31 5.34 -6.11
C ILE A 17 -11.85 3.99 -6.69
N THR A 18 -11.23 4.05 -7.87
CA THR A 18 -10.50 2.93 -8.47
C THR A 18 -8.99 3.20 -8.49
N ILE A 19 -8.20 2.17 -8.19
CA ILE A 19 -6.74 2.22 -8.18
C ILE A 19 -6.21 1.12 -9.09
N GLU A 20 -5.58 1.52 -10.18
CA GLU A 20 -4.86 0.63 -11.09
C GLU A 20 -3.43 0.46 -10.56
N VAL A 21 -3.03 -0.79 -10.30
CA VAL A 21 -1.77 -1.12 -9.64
C VAL A 21 -0.99 -2.12 -10.48
N GLY A 22 0.33 -1.92 -10.52
CA GLY A 22 1.23 -2.72 -11.32
C GLY A 22 1.41 -2.14 -12.73
N ASN A 23 2.23 -2.82 -13.51
CA ASN A 23 2.55 -2.44 -14.88
C ASN A 23 2.32 -3.64 -15.81
N ASP A 24 2.11 -3.37 -17.11
CA ASP A 24 1.84 -4.41 -18.11
C ASP A 24 2.92 -5.51 -18.09
N PRO A 25 2.54 -6.81 -18.14
CA PRO A 25 1.19 -7.36 -18.26
C PRO A 25 0.48 -7.62 -16.92
N TYR A 26 1.09 -7.28 -15.79
CA TYR A 26 0.60 -7.60 -14.44
C TYR A 26 -0.06 -6.39 -13.77
N VAL A 27 -1.23 -6.01 -14.28
CA VAL A 27 -2.05 -4.92 -13.74
C VAL A 27 -3.28 -5.46 -13.03
N LYS A 28 -3.63 -4.89 -11.88
CA LYS A 28 -4.86 -5.20 -11.15
C LYS A 28 -5.58 -3.92 -10.73
N ILE A 29 -6.90 -3.94 -10.81
CA ILE A 29 -7.76 -2.85 -10.35
C ILE A 29 -8.25 -3.15 -8.94
N PHE A 30 -8.10 -2.17 -8.06
CA PHE A 30 -8.60 -2.19 -6.69
C PHE A 30 -9.68 -1.12 -6.51
N ARG A 31 -10.75 -1.49 -5.82
CA ARG A 31 -11.77 -0.54 -5.34
C ARG A 31 -11.51 -0.24 -3.88
N ALA A 32 -11.63 1.03 -3.52
CA ALA A 32 -11.33 1.51 -2.17
C ALA A 32 -12.22 2.69 -1.81
N HIS A 33 -12.02 3.22 -0.60
CA HIS A 33 -12.76 4.36 -0.07
C HIS A 33 -11.82 5.56 0.11
N MET A 34 -12.10 6.66 -0.58
CA MET A 34 -11.31 7.90 -0.54
C MET A 34 -11.12 8.39 0.89
N VAL A 35 -12.13 8.25 1.76
CA VAL A 35 -12.04 8.69 3.16
C VAL A 35 -10.91 7.98 3.93
N ILE A 36 -10.76 6.66 3.74
CA ILE A 36 -9.70 5.87 4.37
C ILE A 36 -8.34 6.26 3.79
N LEU A 37 -8.23 6.34 2.46
CA LEU A 37 -6.96 6.69 1.79
C LEU A 37 -6.48 8.10 2.17
N ASN A 38 -7.39 9.08 2.21
CA ASN A 38 -7.10 10.46 2.58
C ASN A 38 -6.59 10.58 4.03
N TYR A 39 -7.17 9.79 4.93
CA TYR A 39 -6.80 9.79 6.34
C TYR A 39 -5.43 9.12 6.55
N ARG A 40 -5.20 7.98 5.90
CA ARG A 40 -4.05 7.11 6.16
C ARG A 40 -2.80 7.42 5.34
N SER A 41 -2.93 8.05 4.17
CA SER A 41 -1.81 8.38 3.28
C SER A 41 -1.83 9.86 2.88
N THR A 42 -0.74 10.56 3.23
CA THR A 42 -0.57 11.97 2.81
C THR A 42 -0.35 12.09 1.30
N TYR A 43 0.30 11.10 0.69
CA TYR A 43 0.50 11.01 -0.76
C TYR A 43 -0.83 10.85 -1.50
N LEU A 44 -1.64 9.85 -1.14
CA LEU A 44 -2.94 9.62 -1.76
C LEU A 44 -3.88 10.80 -1.51
N ARG A 45 -3.81 11.45 -0.34
CA ARG A 45 -4.57 12.68 -0.07
C ARG A 45 -4.24 13.80 -1.06
N ARG A 46 -2.96 14.00 -1.41
CA ARG A 46 -2.54 15.02 -2.40
C ARG A 46 -3.06 14.69 -3.79
N ILE A 47 -2.98 13.43 -4.22
CA ILE A 47 -3.52 12.98 -5.51
C ILE A 47 -5.02 13.21 -5.57
N LEU A 48 -5.74 12.80 -4.53
CA LEU A 48 -7.20 12.92 -4.47
C LEU A 48 -7.68 14.37 -4.45
N SER A 49 -6.96 15.24 -3.75
CA SER A 49 -7.27 16.68 -3.73
C SER A 49 -7.08 17.35 -5.09
N THR A 50 -6.16 16.83 -5.90
CA THR A 50 -5.90 17.33 -7.27
C THR A 50 -6.98 16.84 -8.24
N ASN A 51 -7.41 15.57 -8.13
CA ASN A 51 -8.42 14.99 -9.00
C ASN A 51 -9.83 15.55 -8.79
N LYS A 52 -10.20 15.95 -7.56
CA LYS A 52 -11.47 16.64 -7.28
C LYS A 52 -11.68 17.93 -8.10
N LYS A 53 -10.61 18.54 -8.61
CA LYS A 53 -10.71 19.76 -9.43
C LYS A 53 -11.10 19.49 -10.89
N LYS A 54 -11.12 18.22 -11.33
CA LYS A 54 -11.34 17.83 -12.73
C LYS A 54 -12.78 17.36 -13.05
N ASN A 55 -13.68 17.36 -12.05
CA ASN A 55 -15.12 16.98 -12.08
C ASN A 55 -15.76 16.86 -13.48
N ASP A 56 -15.65 15.70 -14.11
CA ASP A 56 -16.35 15.32 -15.34
C ASP A 56 -17.37 14.19 -15.13
N GLY A 57 -17.61 13.80 -13.86
CA GLY A 57 -18.51 12.69 -13.50
C GLY A 57 -17.85 11.31 -13.55
N THR A 58 -16.57 11.21 -13.91
CA THR A 58 -15.83 9.94 -13.94
C THR A 58 -15.35 9.55 -12.55
N LEU A 59 -15.43 8.26 -12.21
CA LEU A 59 -14.79 7.67 -11.03
C LEU A 59 -13.32 8.10 -10.97
N VAL A 60 -12.87 8.61 -9.81
CA VAL A 60 -11.47 9.00 -9.64
C VAL A 60 -10.58 7.78 -9.82
N GLN A 61 -9.61 7.89 -10.72
CA GLN A 61 -8.63 6.85 -10.99
C GLN A 61 -7.25 7.26 -10.47
N ILE A 62 -6.59 6.37 -9.73
CA ILE A 62 -5.17 6.47 -9.36
C ILE A 62 -4.41 5.37 -10.08
N LYS A 63 -3.20 5.66 -10.54
CA LYS A 63 -2.28 4.65 -11.09
C LYS A 63 -1.04 4.53 -10.22
N LEU A 64 -0.66 3.31 -9.88
CA LEU A 64 0.52 2.97 -9.07
C LEU A 64 1.36 1.90 -9.80
N PRO A 65 2.09 2.27 -10.86
CA PRO A 65 2.78 1.31 -11.72
C PRO A 65 3.99 0.64 -11.07
N ASN A 66 4.57 1.25 -10.04
CA ASN A 66 5.79 0.79 -9.39
C ASN A 66 5.53 -0.18 -8.22
N ILE A 67 4.25 -0.43 -7.89
CA ILE A 67 3.85 -1.31 -6.81
C ILE A 67 3.20 -2.54 -7.43
N SER A 68 3.63 -3.75 -7.05
CA SER A 68 2.97 -4.96 -7.53
C SER A 68 1.56 -5.10 -6.91
N PRO A 69 0.60 -5.72 -7.61
CA PRO A 69 -0.72 -6.00 -7.07
C PRO A 69 -0.71 -6.71 -5.70
N GLU A 70 0.20 -7.66 -5.50
CA GLU A 70 0.32 -8.46 -4.28
C GLU A 70 0.76 -7.59 -3.10
N ILE A 71 1.78 -6.75 -3.32
CA ILE A 71 2.28 -5.83 -2.29
C ILE A 71 1.22 -4.78 -1.97
N PHE A 72 0.54 -4.23 -2.98
CA PHE A 72 -0.53 -3.27 -2.74
C PHE A 72 -1.71 -3.89 -1.98
N GLN A 73 -2.06 -5.15 -2.23
CA GLN A 73 -3.11 -5.85 -1.48
C GLN A 73 -2.78 -5.90 0.03
N ILE A 74 -1.51 -6.10 0.38
CA ILE A 74 -1.02 -6.07 1.76
C ILE A 74 -1.12 -4.65 2.34
N ILE A 75 -0.63 -3.65 1.60
CA ILE A 75 -0.74 -2.24 2.00
C ILE A 75 -2.20 -1.84 2.21
N LEU A 76 -3.10 -2.22 1.31
CA LEU A 76 -4.52 -1.89 1.40
C LEU A 76 -5.13 -2.48 2.67
N ARG A 77 -4.82 -3.73 3.00
CA ARG A 77 -5.24 -4.34 4.28
C ARG A 77 -4.70 -3.57 5.48
N TYR A 78 -3.45 -3.11 5.45
CA TYR A 78 -2.89 -2.25 6.50
C TYR A 78 -3.59 -0.88 6.60
N LEU A 79 -3.95 -0.26 5.48
CA LEU A 79 -4.66 1.03 5.48
C LEU A 79 -6.02 0.91 6.19
N TYR A 80 -6.73 -0.20 5.99
CA TYR A 80 -8.02 -0.47 6.64
C TYR A 80 -7.88 -0.96 8.08
N GLY A 81 -6.95 -1.89 8.34
CA GLY A 81 -6.84 -2.57 9.63
C GLY A 81 -5.88 -1.95 10.62
N GLY A 82 -4.98 -1.07 10.17
CA GLY A 82 -3.90 -0.47 10.97
C GLY A 82 -2.88 -1.47 11.50
N LYS A 83 -2.95 -2.74 11.09
CA LYS A 83 -2.09 -3.83 11.57
C LYS A 83 -1.48 -4.58 10.41
N LEU A 84 -0.26 -5.04 10.61
CA LEU A 84 0.50 -5.87 9.69
C LEU A 84 1.35 -6.84 10.52
N SER A 85 1.22 -8.14 10.30
CA SER A 85 2.01 -9.18 10.97
C SER A 85 3.24 -9.42 10.09
N LEU A 86 4.43 -9.01 10.53
CA LEU A 86 5.62 -9.03 9.66
C LEU A 86 6.22 -10.44 9.55
N GLU A 87 5.94 -11.27 10.54
CA GLU A 87 6.37 -12.65 10.66
C GLU A 87 5.73 -13.56 9.60
N GLU A 88 4.66 -13.10 8.95
CA GLU A 88 3.93 -13.81 7.88
C GLU A 88 4.56 -13.63 6.49
N TYR A 89 5.57 -12.75 6.35
CA TYR A 89 6.18 -12.41 5.07
C TYR A 89 7.66 -12.76 5.04
N ASP A 90 8.17 -13.12 3.86
CA ASP A 90 9.60 -13.23 3.67
C ASP A 90 10.27 -11.85 3.70
N THR A 91 11.60 -11.84 3.89
CA THR A 91 12.33 -10.57 4.09
C THR A 91 12.35 -9.70 2.83
N LEU A 92 12.31 -10.31 1.65
CA LEU A 92 12.28 -9.57 0.39
C LEU A 92 10.91 -8.88 0.22
N ASP A 93 9.82 -9.55 0.55
CA ASP A 93 8.48 -8.96 0.53
C ASP A 93 8.36 -7.85 1.57
N ILE A 94 8.97 -7.98 2.76
CA ILE A 94 9.05 -6.88 3.73
C ILE A 94 9.78 -5.65 3.14
N VAL A 95 10.87 -5.86 2.40
CA VAL A 95 11.57 -4.77 1.68
C VAL A 95 10.68 -4.14 0.62
N LYS A 96 9.96 -4.93 -0.18
CA LYS A 96 9.00 -4.40 -1.18
C LYS A 96 7.86 -3.64 -0.54
N ILE A 97 7.33 -4.13 0.59
CA ILE A 97 6.30 -3.43 1.40
C ILE A 97 6.87 -2.09 1.90
N LEU A 98 8.14 -2.05 2.33
CA LEU A 98 8.80 -0.80 2.75
C LEU A 98 8.90 0.21 1.60
N VAL A 99 9.29 -0.23 0.41
CA VAL A 99 9.37 0.63 -0.79
C VAL A 99 8.00 1.19 -1.15
N ALA A 100 6.98 0.34 -1.18
CA ALA A 100 5.60 0.75 -1.42
C ALA A 100 5.07 1.70 -0.32
N ALA A 101 5.40 1.45 0.94
CA ALA A 101 5.04 2.31 2.07
C ALA A 101 5.69 3.69 1.95
N ASN A 102 6.93 3.76 1.47
CA ASN A 102 7.64 5.01 1.21
C ASN A 102 6.98 5.79 0.07
N GLU A 103 6.70 5.15 -1.07
CA GLU A 103 5.97 5.76 -2.19
C GLU A 103 4.62 6.34 -1.75
N LEU A 104 3.89 5.59 -0.92
CA LEU A 104 2.58 5.99 -0.40
C LEU A 104 2.66 6.87 0.86
N SER A 105 3.87 7.27 1.29
CA SER A 105 4.12 8.15 2.44
C SER A 105 3.46 7.68 3.75
N LEU A 106 3.58 6.39 4.06
CA LEU A 106 3.01 5.73 5.25
C LEU A 106 4.01 5.71 6.42
N GLN A 107 4.32 6.87 6.99
CA GLN A 107 5.43 7.05 7.94
C GLN A 107 5.43 6.09 9.14
N GLU A 108 4.27 5.83 9.74
CA GLU A 108 4.15 4.87 10.85
C GLU A 108 4.60 3.45 10.45
N LEU A 109 4.18 3.02 9.26
CA LEU A 109 4.53 1.70 8.72
C LEU A 109 6.02 1.64 8.33
N ILE A 110 6.55 2.71 7.72
CA ILE A 110 7.98 2.82 7.36
C ILE A 110 8.86 2.62 8.59
N THR A 111 8.61 3.37 9.67
CA THR A 111 9.37 3.26 10.92
C THR A 111 9.33 1.85 11.50
N ARG A 112 8.16 1.20 11.47
CA ARG A 112 7.98 -0.15 11.98
C ARG A 112 8.74 -1.19 11.14
N LEU A 113 8.67 -1.08 9.82
CA LEU A 113 9.38 -1.98 8.89
C LEU A 113 10.89 -1.84 9.02
N GLN A 114 11.41 -0.61 9.05
CA GLN A 114 12.84 -0.35 9.23
C GLN A 114 13.35 -0.91 10.56
N SER A 115 12.61 -0.66 11.65
CA SER A 115 12.95 -1.18 12.97
C SER A 115 12.98 -2.71 12.99
N PHE A 116 12.00 -3.36 12.33
CA PHE A 116 11.96 -4.81 12.21
C PHE A 116 13.15 -5.37 11.42
N LEU A 117 13.47 -4.77 10.27
CA LEU A 117 14.58 -5.22 9.42
C LEU A 117 15.93 -5.08 10.13
N ILE A 118 16.19 -3.94 10.79
CA ILE A 118 17.43 -3.71 11.54
C ILE A 118 17.54 -4.66 12.73
N THR A 119 16.44 -4.90 13.45
CA THR A 119 16.47 -5.71 14.69
C THR A 119 16.54 -7.20 14.40
N ASN A 120 15.83 -7.69 13.39
CA ASN A 120 15.60 -9.13 13.20
C ASN A 120 16.24 -9.69 11.92
N LYS A 121 16.61 -8.84 10.97
CA LYS A 121 17.05 -9.26 9.62
C LYS A 121 18.36 -8.60 9.19
N MET A 122 19.16 -8.09 10.13
CA MET A 122 20.43 -7.41 9.86
C MET A 122 21.37 -8.26 8.98
N ASP A 123 21.63 -9.51 9.36
CA ASP A 123 22.52 -10.41 8.60
C ASP A 123 22.01 -10.63 7.16
N TRP A 124 20.70 -10.78 6.99
CA TRP A 124 20.08 -10.93 5.67
C TRP A 124 20.28 -9.66 4.83
N MET A 125 20.10 -8.48 5.44
CA MET A 125 20.29 -7.19 4.76
C MET A 125 21.75 -7.01 4.32
N GLU A 126 22.72 -7.42 5.14
CA GLU A 126 24.15 -7.38 4.76
C GLU A 126 24.46 -8.31 3.60
N GLN A 127 23.95 -9.55 3.64
CA GLN A 127 24.16 -10.54 2.56
C GLN A 127 23.47 -10.15 1.25
N ASN A 128 22.39 -9.37 1.32
CA ASN A 128 21.57 -8.98 0.17
C ASN A 128 21.67 -7.49 -0.14
N PHE A 129 22.73 -6.81 0.31
CA PHE A 129 22.90 -5.36 0.14
C PHE A 129 22.74 -4.90 -1.32
N ASN A 130 23.32 -5.63 -2.27
CA ASN A 130 23.23 -5.32 -3.70
C ASN A 130 21.77 -5.35 -4.21
N LEU A 131 20.95 -6.28 -3.72
CA LEU A 131 19.54 -6.39 -4.10
C LEU A 131 18.75 -5.18 -3.56
N ILE A 132 19.00 -4.81 -2.30
CA ILE A 132 18.34 -3.68 -1.64
C ILE A 132 18.72 -2.37 -2.33
N TYR A 133 19.99 -2.18 -2.70
CA TYR A 133 20.45 -0.96 -3.36
C TYR A 133 19.84 -0.76 -4.76
N GLN A 134 19.42 -1.85 -5.42
CA GLN A 134 18.78 -1.81 -6.74
C GLN A 134 17.26 -1.67 -6.68
N THR A 135 16.65 -1.75 -5.49
CA THR A 135 15.21 -1.62 -5.28
C THR A 135 14.83 -0.15 -5.07
#